data_AF-A0A6P0Z8N1-F1
#
_entry.id   AF-A0A6P0Z8N1-F1
#
_cell.length_a   1.000
_cell.length_b   1.000
_cell.length_c   1.000
_cell.angle_alpha   90.00
_cell.angle_beta   90.00
_cell.angle_gamma   90.00
#
_symmetry.space_group_name_H-M   'P 1'
#
loop_
_entity.id
_entity.type
_entity.pdbx_description
1 polymer ?
#
loop_
_entity_poly.entity_id
_entity_poly.type
_entity_poly.pdbx_seq_one_letter_code
_entity_poly.pdbx_strand_id
1 'polypeptide(L)' 'YLAGEVSLSEAKDLIVLHTRQFAKRQRTWFRGYPEIKWFDADHSDLLDQVWQCVQEFLDM' A
#
# COMPACT_ATOMS: atom_id res chain seq x y z
N TYR A 1 21.37 13.82 -8.70
CA TYR A 1 21.84 14.46 -7.45
C TYR A 1 23.20 13.93 -7.05
N LEU A 2 23.34 12.65 -6.65
CA LEU A 2 24.64 12.10 -6.24
C LEU A 2 25.66 12.02 -7.39
N ALA A 3 25.21 11.70 -8.60
CA ALA A 3 26.02 11.78 -9.82
C ALA A 3 25.98 13.17 -10.50
N GLY A 4 25.36 14.18 -9.88
CA GLY A 4 25.19 15.52 -10.48
C GLY A 4 24.14 15.64 -11.59
N GLU A 5 23.54 14.53 -12.05
CA GLU A 5 22.63 14.50 -13.21
C GLU A 5 21.24 15.12 -12.99
N VAL A 6 20.85 15.34 -11.73
CA VAL A 6 19.59 16.00 -11.34
C VAL A 6 19.82 16.80 -10.08
N SER A 7 19.07 17.88 -9.88
CA SER A 7 19.07 18.65 -8.63
C SER A 7 18.51 17.84 -7.46
N LEU A 8 18.74 18.32 -6.23
CA LEU A 8 18.15 17.73 -5.02
C LEU A 8 16.61 17.84 -5.03
N SER A 9 16.07 18.95 -5.54
CA SER A 9 14.62 19.15 -5.61
C SER A 9 13.98 18.16 -6.57
N GLU A 10 14.52 18.05 -7.79
CA GLU A 10 14.05 17.08 -8.78
C GLU A 10 14.15 15.65 -8.26
N ALA A 11 15.23 15.29 -7.56
CA ALA A 11 15.35 13.97 -6.96
C ALA A 11 14.26 13.69 -5.92
N LYS A 12 13.89 14.67 -5.07
CA LYS A 12 12.80 14.53 -4.10
C LYS A 12 11.45 14.33 -4.80
N ASP A 13 11.18 15.12 -5.83
CA ASP A 13 9.93 15.01 -6.59
C ASP A 13 9.81 13.67 -7.30
N LEU A 14 10.91 13.17 -7.89
CA LEU A 14 10.99 11.85 -8.50
C LEU A 14 10.75 10.73 -7.48
N ILE A 15 11.32 10.81 -6.28
CA ILE A 15 11.07 9.82 -5.22
C ILE A 15 9.58 9.75 -4.86
N VAL A 16 8.94 10.90 -4.67
CA VAL A 16 7.50 10.96 -4.37
C VAL A 16 6.69 10.36 -5.53
N LEU A 17 7.01 10.72 -6.78
CA LEU A 17 6.35 10.19 -7.96
C LEU A 17 6.48 8.66 -8.06
N HIS A 18 7.69 8.14 -7.95
CA HIS A 18 7.94 6.71 -8.08
C HIS A 18 7.34 5.90 -6.93
N THR A 19 7.29 6.46 -5.72
CA THR A 19 6.60 5.85 -4.58
C THR A 19 5.10 5.71 -4.85
N ARG A 20 4.46 6.75 -5.40
CA ARG A 20 3.03 6.70 -5.79
C ARG A 20 2.78 5.69 -6.91
N GLN A 21 3.66 5.66 -7.92
CA GLN A 21 3.58 4.68 -9.01
C GLN A 21 3.74 3.24 -8.49
N PHE A 22 4.65 3.02 -7.54
CA PHE A 22 4.86 1.73 -6.91
C PHE A 22 3.62 1.28 -6.13
N ALA A 23 3.04 2.13 -5.29
CA ALA A 23 1.80 1.84 -4.57
C ALA A 23 0.62 1.54 -5.53
N LYS A 24 0.54 2.24 -6.68
CA LYS A 24 -0.43 1.92 -7.73
C LYS A 24 -0.20 0.53 -8.33
N ARG A 25 1.06 0.18 -8.65
CA ARG A 25 1.40 -1.16 -9.18
C ARG A 25 1.06 -2.26 -8.18
N GLN A 26 1.36 -2.08 -6.90
CA GLN A 26 0.97 -3.02 -5.84
C GLN A 26 -0.54 -3.25 -5.83
N ARG A 27 -1.35 -2.18 -5.83
CA ARG A 27 -2.81 -2.31 -5.91
C ARG A 27 -3.28 -3.04 -7.15
N THR A 28 -2.71 -2.75 -8.33
CA THR A 28 -3.04 -3.46 -9.56
C THR A 28 -2.68 -4.94 -9.48
N TRP A 29 -1.53 -5.28 -8.89
CA TRP A 29 -1.09 -6.66 -8.73
C TRP A 29 -2.04 -7.44 -7.80
N PHE A 30 -2.41 -6.87 -6.65
CA PHE A 30 -3.34 -7.50 -5.72
C PHE A 30 -4.77 -7.67 -6.27
N ARG A 31 -5.19 -6.88 -7.27
CA ARG A 31 -6.50 -7.09 -7.95
C ARG A 31 -6.61 -8.45 -8.66
N GLY A 32 -5.49 -9.12 -8.94
CA GLY A 32 -5.48 -10.46 -9.52
C GLY A 32 -5.95 -11.56 -8.55
N TYR A 33 -6.09 -11.24 -7.26
CA TYR A 33 -6.38 -12.20 -6.20
C TYR A 33 -7.74 -11.86 -5.54
N PRO A 34 -8.87 -12.41 -6.05
CA PRO A 34 -10.20 -12.13 -5.54
C PRO A 34 -10.43 -12.58 -4.09
N GLU A 35 -9.59 -13.48 -3.58
CA GLU A 35 -9.61 -13.97 -2.19
C GLU A 35 -9.10 -12.96 -1.16
N ILE A 36 -8.42 -11.89 -1.60
CA ILE A 36 -7.92 -10.86 -0.68
C ILE A 36 -9.09 -10.08 -0.09
N LYS A 37 -9.23 -10.15 1.24
CA LYS A 37 -10.14 -9.29 2.00
C LYS A 37 -9.46 -7.93 2.23
N TRP A 38 -10.08 -6.87 1.70
CA TRP A 38 -9.58 -5.50 1.83
C TRP A 38 -10.19 -4.82 3.04
N PHE A 39 -9.39 -4.02 3.73
CA PHE A 39 -9.82 -3.19 4.84
C PHE A 39 -9.51 -1.73 4.54
N ASP A 40 -10.40 -0.83 4.95
CA ASP A 40 -10.18 0.61 4.85
C ASP A 40 -9.30 1.08 6.01
N ALA A 41 -8.12 1.61 5.69
CA ALA A 41 -7.12 2.01 6.66
C ALA A 41 -7.55 3.22 7.52
N ASP A 42 -8.49 4.02 7.01
CA ASP A 42 -8.97 5.23 7.68
C ASP A 42 -10.22 4.97 8.53
N HIS A 43 -10.72 3.72 8.55
CA HIS A 43 -11.92 3.36 9.30
C HIS A 43 -11.63 3.26 10.80
N SER A 44 -12.50 3.84 11.63
CA SER A 44 -12.25 4.00 13.07
C SER A 44 -12.19 2.70 13.86
N ASP A 45 -12.84 1.64 13.39
CA ASP A 45 -12.88 0.30 14.00
C ASP A 45 -12.02 -0.73 13.23
N LEU A 46 -11.09 -0.28 12.39
CA LEU A 46 -10.23 -1.14 11.54
C LEU A 46 -9.61 -2.30 12.32
N LEU A 47 -9.11 -2.03 13.53
CA LEU A 47 -8.47 -3.04 14.36
C LEU A 47 -9.45 -4.17 14.70
N ASP A 48 -10.67 -3.83 15.08
CA ASP A 48 -11.71 -4.80 15.44
C ASP A 48 -12.13 -5.61 14.20
N GLN A 49 -12.28 -4.96 13.05
CA GLN A 49 -12.60 -5.66 11.78
C GLN A 49 -11.53 -6.69 11.40
N VAL A 50 -10.25 -6.29 11.48
CA VAL A 50 -9.12 -7.18 11.16
C VAL A 50 -9.03 -8.30 12.18
N TRP A 51 -9.17 -8.00 13.47
CA TRP A 51 -9.15 -9.00 14.53
C TRP A 51 -10.23 -10.05 14.37
N GLN A 52 -11.48 -9.64 14.12
CA GLN A 52 -12.58 -10.55 13.85
C GLN A 52 -12.30 -11.45 12.64
N CYS A 53 -11.76 -10.88 11.55
CA CYS A 53 -11.42 -11.68 10.38
C CYS A 53 -10.36 -12.76 10.68
N VAL A 54 -9.38 -12.46 11.54
CA VAL A 54 -8.36 -13.44 11.96
C VAL A 54 -8.98 -14.52 12.84
N GLN A 55 -9.88 -14.16 13.76
CA GLN A 55 -10.58 -15.13 14.60
C GLN A 55 -11.44 -16.09 13.76
N GLU A 56 -12.25 -15.56 12.84
CA GLU A 56 -13.06 -16.35 11.90
C GLU A 56 -12.22 -17.33 11.08
N PHE A 57 -10.98 -16.96 10.76
CA PHE A 57 -10.05 -17.85 10.04
C PHE A 57 -9.47 -18.96 10.92
N LEU A 58 -9.21 -18.69 12.21
CA LEU A 58 -8.61 -19.65 13.15
C LEU A 58 -9.63 -20.65 13.69
N ASP A 59 -10.90 -20.27 13.78
CA ASP A 59 -12.01 -21.12 14.25
C ASP A 59 -12.55 -22.07 13.16
N MET A 60 -11.96 -22.03 11.96
CA MET A 60 -12.31 -22.84 10.78
C MET A 60 -11.42 -24.08 10.66
#